data_AF-A0A9P4Y2E6-F1
#
_entry.id   AF-A0A9P4Y2E6-F1
#
_cell.length_a   1.000
_cell.length_b   1.000
_cell.length_c   1.000
_cell.angle_alpha   90.00
_cell.angle_beta   90.00
_cell.angle_gamma   90.00
#
_symmetry.space_group_name_H-M   'P 1'
#
loop_
_entity.id
_entity.type
_entity.pdbx_description
1 polymer ?
#
loop_
_entity_poly.entity_id
_entity_poly.type
_entity_poly.pdbx_seq_one_letter_code
_entity_poly.pdbx_strand_id
1 'polypeptide(L)'
;MFGFRKTKDIVTLFHKANSPASVRVASLLKQASANAAEHATEDQASDHSAQTTPERAEFDLNITEDPPTSDQVQTILEYVGKHNVGSIIKGASSESEAMKLFKQSAESFQRPVTVDWNNGKAVAGADESKIIKMLNQLPK
;
A
#
# COMPACT_ATOMS: atom_id res chain seq x y z
N MET A 1 22.15 0.35 -25.96
CA MET A 1 21.95 0.07 -24.52
C MET A 1 20.47 -0.19 -24.32
N PHE A 2 20.09 -1.41 -23.98
CA PHE A 2 18.72 -1.71 -23.55
C PHE A 2 18.60 -1.26 -22.10
N GLY A 3 18.00 -0.10 -21.86
CA GLY A 3 17.65 0.33 -20.52
C GLY A 3 16.63 -0.67 -19.96
N PHE A 4 17.00 -1.39 -18.92
CA PHE A 4 16.04 -2.16 -18.12
C PHE A 4 15.06 -1.16 -17.52
N ARG A 5 13.85 -1.09 -18.08
CA ARG A 5 12.74 -0.40 -17.43
C ARG A 5 12.47 -1.17 -16.14
N LYS A 6 12.85 -0.58 -15.01
CA LYS A 6 12.53 -1.10 -13.69
C LYS A 6 11.02 -1.29 -13.63
N THR A 7 10.56 -2.48 -13.23
CA THR A 7 9.15 -2.74 -13.03
C THR A 7 8.65 -1.85 -11.90
N LYS A 8 7.57 -1.10 -12.13
CA LYS A 8 6.96 -0.27 -11.10
C LYS A 8 6.52 -1.16 -9.94
N ASP A 9 6.66 -0.64 -8.73
CA ASP A 9 6.17 -1.34 -7.55
C ASP A 9 4.64 -1.32 -7.52
N ILE A 10 4.03 -2.40 -7.04
CA ILE A 10 2.58 -2.50 -6.98
C ILE A 10 2.13 -2.20 -5.55
N VAL A 11 1.39 -1.11 -5.39
CA VAL A 11 0.78 -0.73 -4.12
C VAL A 11 -0.72 -0.97 -4.21
N THR A 12 -1.23 -1.90 -3.41
CA THR A 12 -2.67 -2.19 -3.33
C THR A 12 -3.28 -1.61 -2.06
N LEU A 13 -4.41 -0.91 -2.21
CA LEU A 13 -5.26 -0.46 -1.12
C LEU A 13 -6.54 -1.29 -1.10
N PHE A 14 -6.72 -2.06 -0.02
CA PHE A 14 -8.00 -2.67 0.32
C PHE A 14 -8.81 -1.69 1.15
N HIS A 15 -9.93 -1.20 0.62
CA HIS A 15 -10.73 -0.16 1.27
C HIS A 15 -12.21 -0.52 1.35
N LYS A 16 -12.99 0.32 2.02
CA LYS A 16 -14.45 0.25 2.06
C LYS A 16 -15.01 1.64 1.79
N ALA A 17 -15.82 1.84 0.75
CA ALA A 17 -16.32 3.16 0.38
C ALA A 17 -17.12 3.85 1.49
N ASN A 18 -17.78 3.06 2.36
CA ASN A 18 -18.54 3.57 3.50
C ASN A 18 -17.68 3.95 4.73
N SER A 19 -16.35 3.85 4.65
CA SER A 19 -15.43 4.22 5.73
C SER A 19 -14.70 5.53 5.39
N PRO A 20 -14.89 6.60 6.19
CA PRO A 20 -14.16 7.86 5.99
C PRO A 20 -12.65 7.71 6.04
N ALA A 21 -12.14 6.77 6.85
CA ALA A 21 -10.73 6.45 6.94
C ALA A 21 -10.20 5.86 5.62
N SER A 22 -10.98 4.95 5.01
CA SER A 22 -10.67 4.36 3.70
C SER A 22 -10.64 5.41 2.59
N VAL A 23 -11.63 6.32 2.56
CA VAL A 23 -11.71 7.37 1.55
C VAL A 23 -10.52 8.32 1.63
N ARG A 24 -10.10 8.71 2.85
CA ARG A 24 -8.91 9.56 3.04
C ARG A 24 -7.64 8.91 2.52
N VAL A 25 -7.40 7.64 2.85
CA VAL A 25 -6.22 6.90 2.37
C VAL A 25 -6.25 6.75 0.85
N ALA A 26 -7.41 6.46 0.26
CA ALA A 26 -7.56 6.38 -1.20
C ALA A 26 -7.19 7.71 -1.88
N SER A 27 -7.65 8.85 -1.35
CA SER A 27 -7.30 10.17 -1.87
C SER A 27 -5.80 10.47 -1.73
N LEU A 28 -5.20 10.15 -0.57
CA LEU A 28 -3.77 10.32 -0.33
C LEU A 28 -2.92 9.52 -1.33
N LEU A 29 -3.25 8.25 -1.55
CA LEU A 29 -2.51 7.39 -2.48
C LEU A 29 -2.66 7.88 -3.92
N LYS A 30 -3.87 8.30 -4.34
CA LYS A 30 -4.11 8.86 -5.69
C LYS A 30 -3.28 10.12 -5.93
N GLN A 31 -3.22 11.02 -4.95
CA GLN A 31 -2.38 12.22 -5.04
C GLN A 31 -0.89 11.83 -5.10
N ALA A 32 -0.45 10.88 -4.28
CA ALA A 32 0.92 10.41 -4.29
C ALA A 32 1.33 9.79 -5.63
N SER A 33 0.45 8.99 -6.25
CA SER A 33 0.72 8.38 -7.57
C SER A 33 0.75 9.43 -8.70
N ALA A 34 -0.14 10.43 -8.64
CA ALA A 34 -0.15 11.50 -9.64
C ALA A 34 1.14 12.35 -9.58
N ASN A 35 1.54 12.77 -8.38
CA ASN A 35 2.76 13.56 -8.19
C ASN A 35 4.03 12.79 -8.61
N ALA A 36 4.08 11.47 -8.39
CA ALA A 36 5.21 10.65 -8.82
C ALA A 36 5.31 10.56 -10.36
N ALA A 37 4.17 10.53 -11.06
CA ALA A 37 4.14 10.50 -12.52
C ALA A 37 4.50 11.86 -13.16
N GLU A 38 4.11 12.98 -12.56
CA GLU A 38 4.42 14.32 -13.08
C GLU A 38 5.93 14.61 -13.03
N HIS A 39 6.60 14.33 -11.91
CA HIS A 39 8.04 14.55 -11.77
C HIS A 39 8.90 13.70 -12.72
N ALA A 40 8.43 12.51 -13.11
CA ALA A 40 9.15 11.67 -14.08
C ALA A 40 9.20 12.29 -15.49
N THR A 41 8.23 13.15 -15.84
CA THR A 41 8.19 13.83 -17.15
C THR A 41 9.05 15.09 -17.19
N GLU A 42 9.30 15.70 -16.04
CA GLU A 42 10.03 16.97 -15.90
C GLU A 42 11.56 16.77 -15.98
N ASP A 43 12.08 15.65 -15.45
CA ASP A 43 13.52 15.34 -15.43
C ASP A 43 14.10 14.86 -16.78
N GLN A 44 13.32 14.99 -17.87
CA GLN A 44 13.78 14.74 -19.24
C GLN A 44 13.91 16.04 -20.06
N ALA A 45 13.50 17.19 -19.51
CA ALA A 45 13.48 18.45 -20.24
C ALA A 45 13.83 19.66 -19.35
N SER A 46 15.14 19.83 -19.14
CA SER A 46 15.82 21.07 -18.74
C SER A 46 16.03 21.34 -17.25
N ASP A 47 17.30 21.68 -16.97
CA ASP A 47 17.83 22.44 -15.84
C ASP A 47 16.87 23.55 -15.34
N HIS A 48 16.48 23.53 -14.06
CA HIS A 48 16.46 24.69 -13.15
C HIS A 48 16.03 24.37 -11.69
N SER A 49 16.91 24.74 -10.75
CA SER A 49 16.66 25.33 -9.42
C SER A 49 15.44 24.90 -8.57
N ALA A 50 15.73 24.04 -7.58
CA ALA A 50 15.18 24.02 -6.21
C ALA A 50 13.66 24.18 -6.02
N GLN A 51 12.95 23.04 -5.98
CA GLN A 51 11.77 22.87 -5.11
C GLN A 51 11.86 21.50 -4.43
N THR A 52 11.93 21.52 -3.10
CA THR A 52 12.25 20.41 -2.20
C THR A 52 11.10 19.44 -1.96
N THR A 53 10.50 18.90 -3.02
CA THR A 53 9.60 17.74 -2.88
C THR A 53 10.44 16.49 -3.09
N PRO A 54 10.50 15.54 -2.14
CA PRO A 54 11.29 14.34 -2.34
C PRO A 54 10.76 13.62 -3.59
N GLU A 55 11.62 13.50 -4.59
CA GLU A 55 11.44 12.68 -5.79
C GLU A 55 10.89 11.30 -5.35
N ARG A 56 9.60 11.06 -5.59
CA ARG A 56 8.93 9.82 -5.20
C ARG A 56 9.01 8.85 -6.37
N ALA A 57 9.40 7.61 -6.08
CA ALA A 57 9.41 6.56 -7.09
C ALA A 57 8.00 6.32 -7.63
N GLU A 58 7.89 6.10 -8.94
CA GLU A 58 6.65 5.70 -9.57
C GLU A 58 6.21 4.31 -9.09
N PHE A 59 4.91 4.16 -8.84
CA PHE A 59 4.30 2.88 -8.46
C PHE A 59 2.92 2.75 -9.10
N ASP A 60 2.50 1.51 -9.33
CA ASP A 60 1.17 1.18 -9.81
C ASP A 60 0.22 1.07 -8.62
N LEU A 61 -0.71 2.01 -8.55
CA LEU A 61 -1.73 2.07 -7.50
C LEU A 61 -2.96 1.26 -7.90
N ASN A 62 -3.24 0.19 -7.14
CA ASN A 62 -4.48 -0.56 -7.23
C ASN A 62 -5.37 -0.25 -6.03
N ILE A 63 -6.63 0.14 -6.27
CA ILE A 63 -7.60 0.40 -5.20
C ILE A 63 -8.77 -0.55 -5.41
N THR A 64 -9.06 -1.38 -4.40
CA THR A 64 -10.13 -2.37 -4.49
C THR A 64 -10.99 -2.40 -3.23
N GLU A 65 -12.28 -2.66 -3.43
CA GLU A 65 -13.26 -2.97 -2.38
C GLU A 65 -13.52 -4.47 -2.25
N ASP A 66 -12.95 -5.27 -3.14
CA ASP A 66 -13.06 -6.72 -3.06
C ASP A 66 -12.23 -7.24 -1.88
N PRO A 67 -12.70 -8.32 -1.22
CA PRO A 67 -11.89 -8.97 -0.20
C PRO A 67 -10.61 -9.54 -0.82
N PRO A 68 -9.46 -9.51 -0.09
CA PRO A 68 -8.24 -10.16 -0.53
C PRO A 68 -8.43 -11.67 -0.70
N THR A 69 -7.62 -12.31 -1.53
CA THR A 69 -7.59 -13.78 -1.59
C THR A 69 -6.93 -14.35 -0.32
N SER A 70 -7.13 -15.65 -0.06
CA SER A 70 -6.48 -16.30 1.11
C SER A 70 -4.95 -16.19 1.05
N ASP A 71 -4.36 -16.35 -0.13
CA ASP A 71 -2.91 -16.26 -0.31
C ASP A 71 -2.40 -14.83 -0.11
N GLN A 72 -3.18 -13.83 -0.55
CA GLN A 72 -2.90 -12.42 -0.27
C GLN A 72 -2.95 -12.13 1.23
N VAL A 73 -3.95 -12.65 1.95
CA VAL A 73 -4.03 -12.47 3.42
C VAL A 73 -2.81 -13.10 4.10
N GLN A 74 -2.44 -14.33 3.73
CA GLN A 74 -1.26 -14.97 4.28
C GLN A 74 0.00 -14.10 4.08
N THR A 75 0.22 -13.64 2.85
CA THR A 75 1.35 -12.78 2.50
C THR A 75 1.35 -11.47 3.31
N ILE A 76 0.18 -10.83 3.47
CA ILE A 76 0.04 -9.61 4.28
C ILE A 76 0.38 -9.87 5.75
N LEU A 77 -0.04 -11.00 6.31
CA LEU A 77 0.26 -11.39 7.69
C LEU A 77 1.76 -11.57 7.92
N GLU A 78 2.46 -12.15 6.93
CA GLU A 78 3.92 -12.29 6.94
C GLU A 78 4.60 -10.90 6.94
N TYR A 79 4.08 -9.93 6.18
CA TYR A 79 4.63 -8.58 6.09
C TYR A 79 4.46 -7.75 7.37
N VAL A 80 3.32 -7.87 8.05
CA VAL A 80 3.08 -7.12 9.31
C VAL A 80 3.73 -7.77 10.52
N GLY A 81 4.04 -9.07 10.43
CA GLY A 81 4.60 -9.88 11.49
C GLY A 81 3.61 -10.27 12.59
N LYS A 82 4.00 -11.26 13.38
CA LYS A 82 3.16 -11.94 14.39
C LYS A 82 2.46 -11.01 15.38
N HIS A 83 3.09 -9.90 15.75
CA HIS A 83 2.54 -8.96 16.73
C HIS A 83 1.41 -8.08 16.19
N ASN A 84 1.27 -7.97 14.86
CA ASN A 84 0.31 -7.08 14.22
C ASN A 84 -0.81 -7.84 13.50
N VAL A 85 -0.88 -9.17 13.65
CA VAL A 85 -1.92 -10.00 13.02
C VAL A 85 -3.32 -9.51 13.36
N GLY A 86 -3.56 -9.14 14.61
CA GLY A 86 -4.83 -8.60 15.10
C GLY A 86 -5.19 -7.23 14.51
N SER A 87 -4.28 -6.53 13.84
CA SER A 87 -4.53 -5.29 13.10
C SER A 87 -5.02 -5.54 11.66
N ILE A 88 -4.74 -6.73 11.11
CA ILE A 88 -5.18 -7.16 9.78
C ILE A 88 -6.48 -7.94 9.89
N ILE A 89 -6.55 -8.94 10.78
CA ILE A 89 -7.76 -9.72 11.02
C ILE A 89 -8.26 -9.44 12.43
N LYS A 90 -9.49 -8.92 12.54
CA LYS A 90 -10.10 -8.60 13.82
C LYS A 90 -10.28 -9.87 14.66
N GLY A 91 -9.75 -9.84 15.89
CA GLY A 91 -9.88 -10.94 16.86
C GLY A 91 -8.87 -12.08 16.70
N ALA A 92 -7.93 -11.96 15.77
CA ALA A 92 -6.86 -12.94 15.60
C ALA A 92 -5.66 -12.63 16.52
N SER A 93 -5.12 -13.66 17.17
CA SER A 93 -3.87 -13.57 17.95
C SER A 93 -2.68 -14.26 17.28
N SER A 94 -2.93 -15.07 16.25
CA SER A 94 -1.92 -15.79 15.47
C SER A 94 -2.31 -15.86 14.00
N GLU A 95 -1.34 -16.10 13.13
CA GLU A 95 -1.56 -16.26 11.68
C GLU A 95 -2.55 -17.39 11.38
N SER A 96 -2.46 -18.52 12.08
CA SER A 96 -3.39 -19.64 11.91
C SER A 96 -4.82 -19.26 12.31
N GLU A 97 -5.00 -18.50 13.38
CA GLU A 97 -6.32 -17.99 13.78
C GLU A 97 -6.85 -16.96 12.79
N ALA A 98 -5.99 -16.06 12.32
CA ALA A 98 -6.34 -15.06 11.32
C ALA A 98 -6.87 -15.71 10.04
N MET A 99 -6.18 -16.73 9.53
CA MET A 99 -6.61 -17.46 8.34
C MET A 99 -7.92 -18.22 8.58
N LYS A 100 -8.13 -18.78 9.78
CA LYS A 100 -9.39 -19.45 10.13
C LYS A 100 -10.56 -18.45 10.17
N LEU A 101 -10.38 -17.31 10.83
CA LEU A 101 -11.40 -16.25 10.94
C LEU A 101 -11.71 -15.64 9.57
N PHE A 102 -10.69 -15.41 8.74
CA PHE A 102 -10.86 -14.89 7.39
C PHE A 102 -11.66 -15.84 6.50
N LYS A 103 -11.37 -17.14 6.54
CA LYS A 103 -12.14 -18.17 5.80
C LYS A 103 -13.59 -18.28 6.26
N GLN A 104 -13.87 -18.00 7.53
CA GLN A 104 -15.24 -17.96 8.05
C GLN A 104 -15.98 -16.70 7.62
N SER A 105 -15.29 -15.56 7.61
CA SER A 105 -15.86 -14.28 7.19
C SER A 105 -14.79 -13.33 6.67
N ALA A 106 -14.90 -12.94 5.40
CA ALA A 106 -14.02 -11.94 4.81
C ALA A 106 -14.16 -10.56 5.47
N GLU A 107 -15.28 -10.28 6.16
CA GLU A 107 -15.48 -9.05 6.94
C GLU A 107 -14.59 -8.97 8.19
N SER A 108 -13.96 -10.08 8.60
CA SER A 108 -12.95 -10.05 9.65
C SER A 108 -11.67 -9.31 9.22
N PHE A 109 -11.45 -9.17 7.90
CA PHE A 109 -10.35 -8.37 7.36
C PHE A 109 -10.62 -6.87 7.57
N GLN A 110 -9.76 -6.24 8.34
CA GLN A 110 -9.86 -4.83 8.68
C GLN A 110 -9.47 -3.97 7.48
N ARG A 111 -10.19 -2.87 7.29
CA ARG A 111 -9.96 -1.91 6.20
C ARG A 111 -9.97 -0.48 6.76
N PRO A 112 -9.12 0.43 6.25
CA PRO A 112 -8.22 0.22 5.11
C PRO A 112 -6.95 -0.55 5.46
N VAL A 113 -6.39 -1.27 4.48
CA VAL A 113 -5.05 -1.85 4.54
C VAL A 113 -4.32 -1.50 3.25
N THR A 114 -3.17 -0.85 3.36
CA THR A 114 -2.28 -0.57 2.23
C THR A 114 -1.16 -1.59 2.20
N VAL A 115 -0.89 -2.20 1.05
CA VAL A 115 0.10 -3.25 0.87
C VAL A 115 1.03 -2.86 -0.27
N ASP A 116 2.32 -2.91 -0.01
CA ASP A 116 3.39 -2.84 -1.00
C ASP A 116 3.92 -4.27 -1.20
N TRP A 117 3.56 -4.85 -2.35
CA TRP A 117 3.89 -6.24 -2.66
C TRP A 117 5.36 -6.44 -2.96
N ASN A 118 6.03 -5.41 -3.48
CA ASN A 118 7.40 -5.48 -3.95
C ASN A 118 8.39 -5.39 -2.79
N ASN A 119 8.11 -4.53 -1.80
CA ASN A 119 8.99 -4.33 -0.66
C ASN A 119 8.58 -5.11 0.60
N GLY A 120 7.51 -5.91 0.50
CA GLY A 120 7.06 -6.78 1.58
C GLY A 120 6.53 -6.01 2.79
N LYS A 121 5.75 -4.94 2.55
CA LYS A 121 5.23 -4.07 3.62
C LYS A 121 3.73 -3.97 3.54
N ALA A 122 3.11 -3.90 4.72
CA ALA A 122 1.70 -3.61 4.84
C ALA A 122 1.44 -2.67 6.03
N VAL A 123 0.51 -1.74 5.84
CA VAL A 123 0.07 -0.78 6.85
C VAL A 123 -1.43 -0.96 7.05
N ALA A 124 -1.81 -1.35 8.25
CA ALA A 124 -3.21 -1.40 8.67
C ALA A 124 -3.69 -0.02 9.14
N GLY A 125 -4.93 0.33 8.79
CA GLY A 125 -5.58 1.56 9.20
C GLY A 125 -5.19 2.79 8.37
N ALA A 126 -5.62 3.96 8.84
CA ALA A 126 -5.43 5.24 8.15
C ALA A 126 -4.30 6.09 8.76
N ASP A 127 -3.20 5.45 9.15
CA ASP A 127 -2.00 6.14 9.62
C ASP A 127 -1.22 6.69 8.43
N GLU A 128 -1.56 7.92 8.03
CA GLU A 128 -1.00 8.61 6.87
C GLU A 128 0.53 8.73 6.95
N SER A 129 1.09 8.91 8.15
CA SER A 129 2.54 9.01 8.35
C SER A 129 3.25 7.70 8.04
N LYS A 130 2.70 6.56 8.48
CA LYS A 130 3.25 5.23 8.13
C LYS A 130 3.13 4.95 6.63
N ILE A 131 2.02 5.33 6.02
CA ILE A 131 1.80 5.15 4.58
C ILE A 131 2.80 5.97 3.78
N ILE A 132 2.98 7.26 4.09
CA ILE A 132 3.97 8.11 3.42
C ILE A 132 5.39 7.58 3.62
N LYS A 133 5.73 7.13 4.84
CA LYS A 133 7.03 6.52 5.13
C LYS A 133 7.27 5.26 4.29
N MET A 134 6.24 4.43 4.08
CA MET A 134 6.32 3.26 3.21
C MET A 134 6.56 3.67 1.76
N LEU A 135 5.80 4.63 1.23
CA LEU A 135 5.97 5.12 -0.15
C LEU A 135 7.34 5.75 -0.40
N ASN A 136 7.91 6.44 0.58
CA ASN A 136 9.25 7.03 0.45
C ASN A 136 10.39 5.97 0.47
N GLN A 137 10.08 4.73 0.82
CA GLN A 137 11.03 3.61 0.80
C GLN A 137 11.00 2.85 -0.53
N LEU A 138 10.08 3.21 -1.44
CA LEU A 138 10.05 2.66 -2.79
C LEU A 138 11.38 2.99 -3.50
N PRO A 139 11.96 2.03 -4.23
CA PRO A 139 13.25 2.22 -4.85
C PRO A 139 13.08 3.15 -6.06
N LYS A 140 13.84 4.25 -6.10
CA LYS A 140 13.89 5.19 -7.22
C LYS A 140 14.39 4.53 -8.51
#